data_AF-A0A8H1QRY5-F1
#
_entry.id   AF-A0A8H1QRY5-F1
#
_cell.length_a   1.000
_cell.length_b   1.000
_cell.length_c   1.000
_cell.angle_alpha   90.00
_cell.angle_beta   90.00
_cell.angle_gamma   90.00
#
_symmetry.space_group_name_H-M   'P 1'
#
loop_
_entity.id
_entity.type
_entity.pdbx_description
1 polymer ?
#
loop_
_entity_poly.entity_id
_entity_poly.type
_entity_poly.pdbx_seq_one_letter_code
_entity_poly.pdbx_strand_id
1 'polypeptide(L)'
;MAGCAAALVVAVAGGLLLDLGPEPGDHPPMPLCAGADNVSLIADVDGDGQRDEVRDPRRNGTITVVFRDGDERSEVGLDKARGFWEKLRDAVREDMATRGTVGDFDGDGYVDLALFHSQRDTGDNPSDNMPLHEVRYGPLARDLTGSRTGTIRIARKSFVEQVRATDTDRDGRAELQVYQSDGDGVLLGLTGRQEKGGVTMGEGRLPEDAEEEWWQGEPALWQDFAPCDA
;
A
#
# COMPACT_ATOMS: atom_id res chain seq x y z
N MET A 1 -13.52 68.07 32.09
CA MET A 1 -14.19 67.49 30.90
C MET A 1 -13.47 66.18 30.59
N ALA A 2 -14.05 65.05 31.01
CA ALA A 2 -14.59 64.03 30.09
C ALA A 2 -13.53 63.63 29.04
N GLY A 3 -12.86 62.46 29.10
CA GLY A 3 -13.37 61.13 29.39
C GLY A 3 -13.29 60.33 28.09
N CYS A 4 -12.45 59.30 28.03
CA CYS A 4 -12.59 58.15 27.12
C CYS A 4 -11.54 57.10 27.49
N ALA A 5 -11.92 56.20 28.40
CA ALA A 5 -11.19 54.95 28.58
C ALA A 5 -11.62 54.01 27.44
N ALA A 6 -10.68 53.67 26.55
CA ALA A 6 -10.89 52.62 25.57
C ALA A 6 -10.65 51.27 26.24
N ALA A 7 -11.72 50.53 26.51
CA ALA A 7 -11.64 49.15 26.96
C ALA A 7 -11.21 48.28 25.76
N LEU A 8 -10.02 47.69 25.85
CA LEU A 8 -9.54 46.69 24.91
C LEU A 8 -10.25 45.36 25.24
N VAL A 9 -11.20 44.95 24.41
CA VAL A 9 -11.80 43.62 24.49
C VAL A 9 -10.81 42.64 23.86
N VAL A 10 -10.10 41.87 24.70
CA VAL A 10 -9.34 40.71 24.25
C VAL A 10 -10.35 39.60 23.99
N ALA A 11 -10.73 39.44 22.72
CA ALA A 11 -11.44 38.25 22.28
C ALA A 11 -10.45 37.08 22.31
N VAL A 12 -10.48 36.28 23.37
CA VAL A 12 -9.85 34.95 23.37
C VAL A 12 -10.71 34.07 22.48
N ALA A 13 -10.39 34.02 21.20
CA ALA A 13 -10.91 33.01 20.30
C ALA A 13 -10.31 31.67 20.76
N GLY A 14 -11.03 30.97 21.62
CA GLY A 14 -10.80 29.56 21.89
C GLY A 14 -11.05 28.79 20.62
N GLY A 15 -9.99 28.58 19.84
CA GLY A 15 -10.00 27.67 18.71
C GLY A 15 -10.33 26.28 19.24
N LEU A 16 -11.48 25.77 18.82
CA LEU A 16 -11.79 24.36 18.85
C LEU A 16 -10.65 23.66 18.07
N LEU A 17 -9.73 23.01 18.77
CA LEU A 17 -8.80 22.08 18.16
C LEU A 17 -9.63 20.90 17.66
N LEU A 18 -10.12 21.02 16.43
CA LEU A 18 -10.45 19.87 15.62
C LEU A 18 -9.12 19.16 15.41
N ASP A 19 -9.02 17.94 15.93
CA ASP A 19 -7.97 16.96 15.63
C ASP A 19 -8.03 16.67 14.12
N LEU A 20 -7.51 17.60 13.32
CA LEU A 20 -7.09 17.34 11.96
C LEU A 20 -5.87 16.46 12.13
N GLY A 21 -5.96 15.21 11.69
CA GLY A 21 -4.83 14.29 11.69
C GLY A 21 -3.59 14.89 11.01
N PRO A 22 -2.41 14.27 11.17
CA PRO A 22 -1.16 14.81 10.64
C PRO A 22 -1.31 15.24 9.17
N GLU A 23 -0.84 16.46 8.88
CA GLU A 23 -0.83 17.04 7.54
C GLU A 23 0.10 16.23 6.61
N PRO A 24 -0.10 16.28 5.27
CA PRO A 24 0.81 15.66 4.32
C PRO A 24 2.28 16.06 4.53
N GLY A 25 3.18 15.07 4.62
CA GLY A 25 4.62 15.27 4.39
C GLY A 25 5.45 15.80 5.56
N ASP A 26 5.22 15.33 6.80
CA ASP A 26 6.13 15.62 7.92
C ASP A 26 7.57 15.09 7.67
N HIS A 27 7.73 14.20 6.69
CA HIS A 27 9.00 13.67 6.21
C HIS A 27 9.15 13.94 4.70
N PRO A 28 10.36 14.30 4.22
CA PRO A 28 10.60 14.35 2.78
C PRO A 28 10.29 12.98 2.18
N PRO A 29 9.63 12.91 1.01
CA PRO A 29 9.28 11.64 0.39
C PRO A 29 10.55 10.79 0.25
N MET A 30 10.47 9.54 0.68
CA MET A 30 11.56 8.59 0.48
C MET A 30 11.84 8.49 -1.04
N PRO A 31 13.09 8.35 -1.48
CA PRO A 31 13.39 8.06 -2.87
C PRO A 31 12.97 6.63 -3.24
N LEU A 32 11.67 6.39 -3.32
CA LEU A 32 11.07 5.28 -4.04
C LEU A 32 11.35 5.53 -5.51
N CYS A 33 12.02 4.58 -6.16
CA CYS A 33 12.27 4.72 -7.58
C CYS A 33 12.03 3.44 -8.36
N ALA A 34 11.43 3.62 -9.54
CA ALA A 34 11.14 2.54 -10.45
C ALA A 34 12.44 2.01 -11.07
N GLY A 35 12.63 0.70 -11.04
CA GLY A 35 13.68 0.06 -11.80
C GLY A 35 13.39 0.08 -13.30
N ALA A 36 14.44 0.03 -14.12
CA ALA A 36 14.33 0.12 -15.58
C ALA A 36 13.59 -1.07 -16.24
N ASP A 37 13.33 -2.14 -15.51
CA ASP A 37 12.64 -3.34 -15.98
C ASP A 37 11.11 -3.30 -15.82
N ASN A 38 10.55 -2.23 -15.26
CA ASN A 38 9.12 -2.04 -14.98
C ASN A 38 8.49 -3.12 -14.07
N VAL A 39 9.32 -3.95 -13.42
CA VAL A 39 8.92 -5.03 -12.50
C VAL A 39 9.75 -5.01 -11.22
N SER A 40 10.56 -3.98 -11.03
CA SER A 40 11.29 -3.72 -9.79
C SER A 40 11.07 -2.30 -9.27
N LEU A 41 11.11 -2.18 -7.94
CA LEU A 41 11.18 -0.93 -7.19
C LEU A 41 12.44 -0.96 -6.34
N ILE A 42 13.14 0.16 -6.27
CA ILE A 42 14.33 0.32 -5.43
C ILE A 42 13.99 1.30 -4.30
N ALA A 43 14.21 0.87 -3.06
CA ALA A 43 13.91 1.64 -1.86
C ALA A 43 14.69 1.08 -0.65
N ASP A 44 14.85 1.87 0.41
CA ASP A 44 15.37 1.39 1.70
C ASP A 44 14.20 0.78 2.50
N VAL A 45 14.04 -0.54 2.42
CA VAL A 45 12.85 -1.22 2.96
C VAL A 45 12.97 -1.43 4.46
N ASP A 46 14.18 -1.72 4.95
CA ASP A 46 14.43 -1.97 6.38
C ASP A 46 14.96 -0.77 7.18
N GLY A 47 15.16 0.37 6.52
CA GLY A 47 15.60 1.61 7.15
C GLY A 47 17.05 1.58 7.58
N ASP A 48 17.88 0.70 7.00
CA ASP A 48 19.30 0.57 7.32
C ASP A 48 20.19 1.56 6.55
N GLY A 49 19.60 2.36 5.65
CA GLY A 49 20.27 3.34 4.80
C GLY A 49 20.84 2.77 3.51
N GLN A 50 20.65 1.48 3.23
CA GLN A 50 20.99 0.83 1.96
C GLN A 50 19.74 0.66 1.10
N ARG A 51 19.93 0.67 -0.23
CA ARG A 51 18.82 0.44 -1.16
C ARG A 51 18.62 -1.04 -1.39
N ASP A 52 17.43 -1.51 -1.09
CA ASP A 52 16.90 -2.83 -1.40
C ASP A 52 16.19 -2.84 -2.75
N GLU A 53 15.93 -4.05 -3.25
CA GLU A 53 15.22 -4.26 -4.51
C GLU A 53 13.97 -5.10 -4.27
N VAL A 54 12.80 -4.55 -4.58
CA VAL A 54 11.51 -5.23 -4.54
C VAL A 54 11.14 -5.65 -5.94
N ARG A 55 10.84 -6.94 -6.16
CA ARG A 55 10.55 -7.51 -7.48
C ARG A 55 9.16 -8.10 -7.54
N ASP A 56 8.42 -7.83 -8.59
CA ASP A 56 7.15 -8.49 -8.91
C ASP A 56 7.12 -8.94 -10.38
N PRO A 57 7.87 -10.01 -10.72
CA PRO A 57 8.01 -10.46 -12.10
C PRO A 57 6.70 -10.97 -12.71
N ARG A 58 5.68 -11.27 -11.89
CA ARG A 58 4.37 -11.74 -12.34
C ARG A 58 3.34 -10.61 -12.44
N ARG A 59 3.72 -9.38 -12.06
CA ARG A 59 2.88 -8.18 -12.05
C ARG A 59 1.59 -8.35 -11.26
N ASN A 60 1.51 -9.28 -10.31
CA ASN A 60 0.26 -9.64 -9.65
C ASN A 60 0.34 -9.47 -8.13
N GLY A 61 1.37 -8.78 -7.64
CA GLY A 61 1.65 -8.62 -6.23
C GLY A 61 2.24 -9.87 -5.57
N THR A 62 2.92 -10.75 -6.34
CA THR A 62 3.74 -11.82 -5.74
C THR A 62 5.16 -11.29 -5.60
N ILE A 63 5.36 -10.41 -4.62
CA ILE A 63 6.64 -9.70 -4.50
C ILE A 63 7.71 -10.52 -3.76
N THR A 64 8.95 -10.28 -4.14
CA THR A 64 10.15 -10.70 -3.41
C THR A 64 10.98 -9.46 -3.10
N VAL A 65 11.36 -9.28 -1.84
CA VAL A 65 12.30 -8.24 -1.41
C VAL A 65 13.70 -8.85 -1.35
N VAL A 66 14.66 -8.15 -1.93
CA VAL A 66 16.08 -8.51 -1.96
C VAL A 66 16.82 -7.50 -1.09
N PHE A 67 17.15 -7.92 0.13
CA PHE A 67 17.94 -7.13 1.06
C PHE A 67 19.43 -7.26 0.73
N ARG A 68 20.17 -6.15 0.85
CA ARG A 68 21.62 -6.11 0.67
C ARG A 68 22.33 -5.72 1.96
N ASP A 69 23.41 -6.44 2.26
CA ASP A 69 24.28 -6.14 3.40
C ASP A 69 25.73 -6.31 2.97
N GLY A 70 26.31 -5.24 2.41
CA GLY A 70 27.58 -5.32 1.70
C GLY A 70 27.50 -6.26 0.49
N ASP A 71 28.28 -7.36 0.52
CA ASP A 71 28.28 -8.39 -0.53
C ASP A 71 27.23 -9.50 -0.28
N GLU A 72 26.58 -9.51 0.89
CA GLU A 72 25.56 -10.50 1.21
C GLU A 72 24.20 -10.10 0.65
N ARG A 73 23.46 -11.10 0.17
CA ARG A 73 22.13 -10.95 -0.41
C ARG A 73 21.17 -11.92 0.26
N SER A 74 20.03 -11.42 0.70
CA SER A 74 18.94 -12.26 1.21
C SER A 74 17.63 -11.95 0.50
N GLU A 75 16.86 -13.00 0.19
CA GLU A 75 15.58 -12.88 -0.52
C GLU A 75 14.43 -13.31 0.38
N VAL A 76 13.39 -12.49 0.40
CA VAL A 76 12.25 -12.62 1.30
C VAL A 76 10.97 -12.42 0.52
N GLY A 77 10.20 -13.49 0.38
CA GLY A 77 8.88 -13.45 -0.24
C GLY A 77 7.77 -13.10 0.76
N LEU A 78 6.60 -12.73 0.23
CA LEU A 78 5.40 -12.43 1.03
C LEU A 78 4.94 -13.57 1.95
N ASP A 79 5.31 -14.81 1.65
CA ASP A 79 5.00 -15.94 2.53
C ASP A 79 5.66 -15.79 3.91
N LYS A 80 6.82 -15.12 3.99
CA LYS A 80 7.51 -14.82 5.24
C LYS A 80 6.85 -13.72 6.05
N ALA A 81 6.23 -12.75 5.37
CA ALA A 81 5.45 -11.70 6.03
C ALA A 81 4.35 -12.31 6.92
N ARG A 82 3.82 -13.47 6.58
CA ARG A 82 2.70 -14.07 7.34
C ARG A 82 3.10 -14.58 8.73
N GLY A 83 2.26 -14.26 9.71
CA GLY A 83 2.36 -14.76 11.07
C GLY A 83 2.14 -16.27 11.17
N PHE A 84 2.59 -16.87 12.27
CA PHE A 84 2.45 -18.31 12.52
C PHE A 84 1.00 -18.80 12.40
N TRP A 85 0.05 -18.04 12.96
CA TRP A 85 -1.38 -18.39 12.95
C TRP A 85 -2.01 -18.32 11.56
N GLU A 86 -1.49 -17.47 10.67
CA GLU A 86 -1.96 -17.39 9.28
C GLU A 86 -1.49 -18.60 8.50
N LYS A 87 -0.19 -18.95 8.61
CA LYS A 87 0.38 -20.16 8.00
C LYS A 87 -0.34 -21.44 8.47
N LEU A 88 -0.78 -21.48 9.72
CA LEU A 88 -1.55 -22.60 10.25
C LEU A 88 -2.96 -22.69 9.65
N ARG A 89 -3.60 -21.56 9.34
CA ARG A 89 -4.94 -21.53 8.70
C ARG A 89 -4.87 -21.99 7.24
N ASP A 90 -3.81 -21.63 6.52
CA ASP A 90 -3.54 -22.11 5.16
C ASP A 90 -3.41 -23.62 5.08
N ALA A 91 -2.71 -24.23 6.06
CA ALA A 91 -2.56 -25.68 6.11
C ALA A 91 -3.93 -26.42 6.24
N VAL A 92 -5.00 -25.69 6.54
CA VAL A 92 -6.36 -26.21 6.72
C VAL A 92 -7.32 -25.74 5.60
N ARG A 93 -6.90 -24.82 4.71
CA ARG A 93 -7.75 -24.29 3.62
C ARG A 93 -7.08 -24.40 2.26
N GLU A 94 -7.70 -25.14 1.35
CA GLU A 94 -7.23 -25.27 -0.03
C GLU A 94 -7.42 -23.93 -0.81
N ASP A 95 -6.51 -23.66 -1.75
CA ASP A 95 -6.55 -22.56 -2.74
C ASP A 95 -6.50 -21.10 -2.22
N MET A 96 -5.78 -20.86 -1.13
CA MET A 96 -5.45 -19.50 -0.69
C MET A 96 -4.23 -18.93 -1.44
N ALA A 97 -4.22 -17.63 -1.73
CA ALA A 97 -3.03 -16.93 -2.24
C ALA A 97 -2.77 -15.61 -1.50
N THR A 98 -1.49 -15.26 -1.41
CA THR A 98 -1.03 -13.99 -0.82
C THR A 98 -0.60 -13.04 -1.92
N ARG A 99 -1.16 -11.83 -1.91
CA ARG A 99 -0.76 -10.70 -2.76
C ARG A 99 -0.32 -9.54 -1.89
N GLY A 100 0.58 -8.71 -2.39
CA GLY A 100 1.01 -7.51 -1.72
C GLY A 100 1.78 -6.57 -2.63
N THR A 101 1.94 -5.34 -2.19
CA THR A 101 2.74 -4.33 -2.87
C THR A 101 3.32 -3.38 -1.82
N VAL A 102 4.30 -2.60 -2.23
CA VAL A 102 5.01 -1.66 -1.37
C VAL A 102 4.87 -0.24 -1.88
N GLY A 103 4.81 0.71 -0.96
CA GLY A 103 4.71 2.15 -1.22
C GLY A 103 4.72 2.91 0.12
N ASP A 104 4.86 4.23 0.08
CA ASP A 104 4.72 5.08 1.26
C ASP A 104 3.24 5.50 1.37
N PHE A 105 2.40 4.66 1.99
CA PHE A 105 0.95 4.89 1.98
C PHE A 105 0.56 6.01 2.94
N ASP A 106 1.25 6.17 4.07
CA ASP A 106 0.92 7.19 5.06
C ASP A 106 1.75 8.47 5.00
N GLY A 107 2.78 8.53 4.14
CA GLY A 107 3.58 9.71 3.89
C GLY A 107 4.63 9.98 4.96
N ASP A 108 5.03 8.96 5.72
CA ASP A 108 6.05 9.08 6.76
C ASP A 108 7.48 8.92 6.22
N GLY A 109 7.60 8.68 4.91
CA GLY A 109 8.88 8.52 4.24
C GLY A 109 9.54 7.17 4.51
N TYR A 110 8.78 6.15 4.94
CA TYR A 110 9.22 4.76 4.99
C TYR A 110 8.43 3.87 4.02
N VAL A 111 9.03 2.75 3.62
CA VAL A 111 8.33 1.74 2.83
C VAL A 111 7.31 1.02 3.69
N ASP A 112 6.04 1.11 3.31
CA ASP A 112 4.98 0.29 3.84
C ASP A 112 4.72 -0.94 2.95
N LEU A 113 4.02 -1.92 3.50
CA LEU A 113 3.61 -3.14 2.81
C LEU A 113 2.11 -3.38 2.97
N ALA A 114 1.37 -3.30 1.86
CA ALA A 114 -0.02 -3.74 1.80
C ALA A 114 -0.08 -5.25 1.53
N LEU A 115 -0.87 -5.99 2.32
CA LEU A 115 -1.00 -7.44 2.27
C LEU A 115 -2.44 -7.87 2.17
N PHE A 116 -2.65 -8.83 1.27
CA PHE A 116 -3.90 -9.54 1.08
C PHE A 116 -3.64 -11.03 1.11
N HIS A 117 -4.45 -11.75 1.87
CA HIS A 117 -4.50 -13.21 1.81
C HIS A 117 -5.95 -13.58 1.56
N SER A 118 -6.23 -14.15 0.39
CA SER A 118 -7.59 -14.38 -0.10
C SER A 118 -7.70 -15.74 -0.80
N GLN A 119 -8.89 -16.32 -0.72
CA GLN A 119 -9.21 -17.57 -1.39
C GLN A 119 -9.49 -17.32 -2.86
N ARG A 120 -8.94 -18.17 -3.74
CA ARG A 120 -9.31 -18.17 -5.16
C ARG A 120 -10.77 -18.51 -5.34
N ASP A 121 -11.32 -18.09 -6.47
CA ASP A 121 -12.69 -18.42 -6.83
C ASP A 121 -12.84 -19.93 -7.00
N THR A 122 -13.98 -20.45 -6.56
CA THR A 122 -14.35 -21.85 -6.75
C THR A 122 -15.55 -21.90 -7.67
N GLY A 123 -15.32 -22.25 -8.94
CA GLY A 123 -16.34 -22.15 -9.99
C GLY A 123 -16.59 -20.71 -10.41
N ASP A 124 -17.86 -20.36 -10.69
CA ASP A 124 -18.21 -19.09 -11.32
C ASP A 124 -18.38 -17.92 -10.32
N ASN A 125 -18.58 -18.23 -9.04
CA ASN A 125 -18.83 -17.23 -8.00
C ASN A 125 -17.54 -16.88 -7.24
N PRO A 126 -17.34 -15.59 -6.91
CA PRO A 126 -16.19 -15.17 -6.13
C PRO A 126 -16.28 -15.70 -4.69
N SER A 127 -15.16 -16.20 -4.18
CA SER A 127 -15.05 -16.67 -2.79
C SER A 127 -14.95 -15.47 -1.85
N ASP A 128 -15.97 -15.22 -1.01
CA ASP A 128 -15.94 -14.14 0.00
C ASP A 128 -15.11 -14.53 1.23
N ASN A 129 -13.80 -14.71 1.03
CA ASN A 129 -12.87 -15.19 2.05
C ASN A 129 -11.49 -14.56 1.91
N MET A 130 -11.30 -13.43 2.59
CA MET A 130 -10.03 -12.72 2.71
C MET A 130 -9.68 -12.54 4.20
N PRO A 131 -8.99 -13.50 4.82
CA PRO A 131 -8.60 -13.42 6.23
C PRO A 131 -7.52 -12.38 6.54
N LEU A 132 -6.72 -11.93 5.56
CA LEU A 132 -5.73 -10.86 5.74
C LEU A 132 -5.97 -9.74 4.73
N HIS A 133 -6.06 -8.52 5.23
CA HIS A 133 -6.20 -7.28 4.46
C HIS A 133 -5.67 -6.11 5.30
N GLU A 134 -4.35 -5.95 5.34
CA GLU A 134 -3.68 -5.01 6.23
C GLU A 134 -2.55 -4.25 5.52
N VAL A 135 -2.22 -3.08 6.05
CA VAL A 135 -0.97 -2.39 5.76
C VAL A 135 -0.04 -2.56 6.95
N ARG A 136 1.23 -2.86 6.68
CA ARG A 136 2.30 -2.86 7.67
C ARG A 136 3.13 -1.63 7.42
N TYR A 137 3.22 -0.79 8.44
CA TYR A 137 3.91 0.47 8.30
C TYR A 137 5.39 0.31 8.54
N GLY A 138 6.17 1.01 7.72
CA GLY A 138 7.62 1.00 7.73
C GLY A 138 8.23 1.66 8.98
N PRO A 139 9.57 1.59 9.11
CA PRO A 139 10.45 0.68 8.36
C PRO A 139 10.14 -0.79 8.65
N LEU A 140 10.29 -1.66 7.64
CA LEU A 140 9.96 -3.08 7.75
C LEU A 140 11.17 -3.88 8.20
N ALA A 141 11.03 -4.79 9.15
CA ALA A 141 12.10 -5.74 9.45
C ALA A 141 12.38 -6.64 8.23
N ARG A 142 13.55 -7.31 8.22
CA ARG A 142 13.94 -8.26 7.14
C ARG A 142 13.02 -9.48 6.99
N ASP A 143 12.03 -9.66 7.86
CA ASP A 143 10.95 -10.66 7.68
C ASP A 143 9.63 -10.04 7.19
N LEU A 144 9.67 -8.78 6.77
CA LEU A 144 8.55 -7.96 6.29
C LEU A 144 7.50 -7.67 7.37
N THR A 145 7.87 -7.72 8.65
CA THR A 145 7.03 -7.25 9.75
C THR A 145 7.23 -5.75 9.97
N GLY A 146 6.15 -5.04 10.29
CA GLY A 146 6.19 -3.63 10.68
C GLY A 146 5.92 -3.46 12.17
N SER A 147 6.37 -2.35 12.76
CA SER A 147 6.11 -2.03 14.17
C SER A 147 4.64 -1.66 14.44
N ARG A 148 3.93 -1.23 13.39
CA ARG A 148 2.52 -0.84 13.39
C ARG A 148 1.82 -1.48 12.20
N THR A 149 0.55 -1.80 12.39
CA THR A 149 -0.33 -2.26 11.30
C THR A 149 -1.58 -1.38 11.21
N GLY A 150 -2.15 -1.32 10.01
CA GLY A 150 -3.41 -0.65 9.69
C GLY A 150 -4.33 -1.60 8.94
N THR A 151 -5.64 -1.38 9.05
CA THR A 151 -6.62 -2.18 8.30
C THR A 151 -6.78 -1.63 6.90
N ILE A 152 -6.78 -2.51 5.89
CA ILE A 152 -7.32 -2.19 4.57
C ILE A 152 -8.83 -2.41 4.61
N ARG A 153 -9.59 -1.32 4.51
CA ARG A 153 -11.06 -1.34 4.53
C ARG A 153 -11.53 -1.54 3.11
N ILE A 154 -11.95 -2.76 2.82
CA ILE A 154 -12.42 -3.20 1.50
C ILE A 154 -13.84 -3.73 1.61
N ALA A 155 -14.70 -3.35 0.66
CA ALA A 155 -16.12 -3.70 0.70
C ALA A 155 -16.37 -5.18 0.41
N ARG A 156 -15.60 -5.77 -0.51
CA ARG A 156 -15.69 -7.18 -0.90
C ARG A 156 -14.42 -7.91 -0.49
N LYS A 157 -14.56 -9.13 0.05
CA LYS A 157 -13.44 -9.98 0.46
C LYS A 157 -13.17 -11.09 -0.55
N SER A 158 -13.39 -10.79 -1.84
CA SER A 158 -13.12 -11.67 -2.97
C SER A 158 -11.63 -11.77 -3.28
N PHE A 159 -11.28 -12.75 -4.12
CA PHE A 159 -9.89 -13.00 -4.51
C PHE A 159 -9.21 -11.76 -5.08
N VAL A 160 -8.01 -11.45 -4.60
CA VAL A 160 -7.15 -10.41 -5.19
C VAL A 160 -6.32 -11.02 -6.30
N GLU A 161 -6.64 -10.66 -7.54
CA GLU A 161 -5.86 -11.09 -8.70
C GLU A 161 -4.52 -10.36 -8.75
N GLN A 162 -4.53 -9.06 -8.48
CA GLN A 162 -3.36 -8.18 -8.52
C GLN A 162 -3.51 -6.98 -7.57
N VAL A 163 -2.37 -6.45 -7.18
CA VAL A 163 -2.25 -5.23 -6.39
C VAL A 163 -1.01 -4.46 -6.85
N ARG A 164 -1.08 -3.13 -6.91
CA ARG A 164 0.07 -2.24 -7.16
C ARG A 164 -0.02 -0.96 -6.33
N ALA A 165 1.12 -0.38 -6.02
CA ALA A 165 1.20 0.99 -5.49
C ALA A 165 1.33 1.97 -6.66
N THR A 166 0.83 3.19 -6.49
CA THR A 166 0.83 4.26 -7.48
C THR A 166 0.97 5.60 -6.75
N ASP A 167 1.50 6.63 -7.38
CA ASP A 167 1.42 8.04 -6.97
C ASP A 167 0.89 8.83 -8.17
N THR A 168 -0.34 8.53 -8.57
CA THR A 168 -0.92 9.09 -9.81
C THR A 168 -1.15 10.59 -9.68
N ASP A 169 -1.54 11.05 -8.49
CA ASP A 169 -1.82 12.46 -8.25
C ASP A 169 -0.58 13.29 -7.85
N ARG A 170 0.57 12.64 -7.66
CA ARG A 170 1.88 13.24 -7.36
C ARG A 170 1.84 14.04 -6.06
N ASP A 171 1.07 13.57 -5.08
CA ASP A 171 1.01 14.18 -3.76
C ASP A 171 2.14 13.70 -2.83
N GLY A 172 2.94 12.73 -3.29
CA GLY A 172 4.08 12.17 -2.56
C GLY A 172 3.71 11.02 -1.63
N ARG A 173 2.43 10.61 -1.58
CA ARG A 173 1.98 9.37 -0.96
C ARG A 173 1.55 8.37 -2.02
N ALA A 174 1.83 7.11 -1.74
CA ALA A 174 1.31 6.04 -2.56
C ALA A 174 -0.20 5.86 -2.33
N GLU A 175 -0.96 5.68 -3.40
CA GLU A 175 -2.24 4.99 -3.40
C GLU A 175 -2.09 3.49 -3.65
N LEU A 176 -3.08 2.74 -3.17
CA LEU A 176 -3.17 1.30 -3.33
C LEU A 176 -4.18 0.94 -4.40
N GLN A 177 -3.76 0.39 -5.54
CA GLN A 177 -4.68 -0.17 -6.53
C GLN A 177 -4.83 -1.67 -6.34
N VAL A 178 -6.07 -2.16 -6.27
CA VAL A 178 -6.41 -3.57 -6.05
C VAL A 178 -7.39 -4.02 -7.14
N TYR A 179 -7.16 -5.20 -7.69
CA TYR A 179 -8.02 -5.83 -8.69
C TYR A 179 -8.56 -7.11 -8.10
N GLN A 180 -9.86 -7.14 -7.83
CA GLN A 180 -10.55 -8.26 -7.23
C GLN A 180 -11.45 -8.97 -8.22
N SER A 181 -11.64 -10.27 -8.03
CA SER A 181 -12.70 -10.97 -8.75
C SER A 181 -14.08 -10.43 -8.38
N ASP A 182 -14.91 -10.20 -9.39
CA ASP A 182 -16.35 -9.89 -9.29
C ASP A 182 -17.23 -11.05 -9.79
N GLY A 183 -16.62 -12.21 -10.11
CA GLY A 183 -17.28 -13.39 -10.68
C GLY A 183 -17.29 -13.42 -12.21
N ASP A 184 -17.56 -14.59 -12.78
CA ASP A 184 -17.66 -14.83 -14.23
C ASP A 184 -16.43 -14.35 -15.05
N GLY A 185 -15.25 -14.30 -14.41
CA GLY A 185 -14.00 -13.79 -15.00
C GLY A 185 -13.90 -12.26 -15.09
N VAL A 186 -14.81 -11.53 -14.44
CA VAL A 186 -14.80 -10.07 -14.36
C VAL A 186 -13.94 -9.62 -13.18
N LEU A 187 -13.16 -8.56 -13.38
CA LEU A 187 -12.40 -7.90 -12.32
C LEU A 187 -13.00 -6.54 -11.96
N LEU A 188 -13.03 -6.27 -10.66
CA LEU A 188 -13.29 -4.97 -10.07
C LEU A 188 -11.96 -4.34 -9.67
N GLY A 189 -11.58 -3.27 -10.36
CA GLY A 189 -10.47 -2.42 -9.94
C GLY A 189 -10.91 -1.41 -8.89
N LEU A 190 -10.10 -1.19 -7.85
CA LEU A 190 -10.35 -0.26 -6.75
C LEU A 190 -9.07 0.55 -6.46
N THR A 191 -9.20 1.84 -6.12
CA THR A 191 -8.11 2.65 -5.56
C THR A 191 -8.36 2.92 -4.09
N GLY A 192 -7.36 2.69 -3.25
CA GLY A 192 -7.39 2.97 -1.83
C GLY A 192 -6.40 4.05 -1.43
N ARG A 193 -6.78 4.83 -0.42
CA ARG A 193 -5.99 5.93 0.15
C ARG A 193 -5.88 5.78 1.66
N GLN A 194 -4.80 6.31 2.22
CA GLN A 194 -4.62 6.34 3.67
C GLN A 194 -5.69 7.21 4.34
N GLU A 195 -6.40 6.61 5.29
CA GLU A 195 -7.41 7.24 6.11
C GLU A 195 -7.50 6.57 7.49
N LYS A 196 -7.50 7.38 8.57
CA LYS A 196 -7.81 6.91 9.94
C LYS A 196 -7.00 5.65 10.33
N GLY A 197 -5.67 5.71 10.22
CA GLY A 197 -4.76 4.63 10.63
C GLY A 197 -4.86 3.34 9.82
N GLY A 198 -5.27 3.44 8.56
CA GLY A 198 -5.38 2.33 7.61
C GLY A 198 -5.61 2.86 6.20
N VAL A 199 -5.84 1.97 5.24
CA VAL A 199 -6.18 2.34 3.86
C VAL A 199 -7.67 2.06 3.63
N THR A 200 -8.40 3.03 3.11
CA THR A 200 -9.81 2.85 2.71
C THR A 200 -9.87 2.71 1.19
N MET A 201 -10.41 1.60 0.71
CA MET A 201 -10.66 1.41 -0.72
C MET A 201 -11.90 2.22 -1.14
N GLY A 202 -11.80 2.93 -2.25
CA GLY A 202 -12.90 3.69 -2.83
C GLY A 202 -14.07 2.82 -3.29
N GLU A 203 -15.25 3.43 -3.38
CA GLU A 203 -16.44 2.80 -3.96
C GLU A 203 -16.47 3.07 -5.47
N GLY A 204 -16.09 2.10 -6.28
CA GLY A 204 -16.18 2.23 -7.75
C GLY A 204 -15.04 1.56 -8.50
N ARG A 205 -15.29 1.31 -9.79
CA ARG A 205 -14.28 0.81 -10.73
C ARG A 205 -13.18 1.86 -10.91
N LEU A 206 -11.96 1.42 -11.19
CA LEU A 206 -10.86 2.31 -11.59
C LEU A 206 -11.26 3.18 -12.79
N PRO A 207 -10.61 4.34 -12.97
CA PRO A 207 -10.78 5.12 -14.19
C PRO A 207 -10.42 4.29 -15.44
N GLU A 208 -11.06 4.63 -16.57
CA GLU A 208 -11.06 3.84 -17.81
C GLU A 208 -9.65 3.58 -18.39
N ASP A 209 -8.73 4.51 -18.17
CA ASP A 209 -7.31 4.42 -18.55
C ASP A 209 -6.56 3.34 -17.77
N ALA A 210 -6.72 3.29 -16.45
CA ALA A 210 -6.15 2.23 -15.61
C ALA A 210 -6.76 0.85 -15.93
N GLU A 211 -8.01 0.81 -16.38
CA GLU A 211 -8.66 -0.40 -16.84
C GLU A 211 -8.17 -0.85 -18.23
N GLU A 212 -7.90 0.08 -19.14
CA GLU A 212 -7.37 -0.21 -20.47
C GLU A 212 -5.94 -0.75 -20.41
N GLU A 213 -5.08 -0.19 -19.54
CA GLU A 213 -3.74 -0.74 -19.25
C GLU A 213 -3.77 -2.23 -18.88
N TRP A 214 -4.84 -2.62 -18.19
CA TRP A 214 -5.08 -3.99 -17.79
C TRP A 214 -5.48 -4.92 -18.92
N TRP A 215 -6.43 -4.50 -19.75
CA TRP A 215 -6.83 -5.28 -20.92
C TRP A 215 -5.70 -5.44 -21.94
N GLN A 216 -4.75 -4.51 -21.97
CA GLN A 216 -3.57 -4.57 -22.83
C GLN A 216 -2.40 -5.39 -22.23
N GLY A 217 -2.54 -5.88 -21.00
CA GLY A 217 -1.76 -6.99 -20.46
C GLY A 217 -0.40 -6.65 -19.84
N GLU A 218 0.01 -5.38 -19.79
CA GLU A 218 1.27 -4.99 -19.14
C GLU A 218 1.16 -3.65 -18.39
N PRO A 219 0.32 -3.54 -17.34
CA PRO A 219 0.40 -2.39 -16.46
C PRO A 219 1.80 -2.38 -15.84
N ALA A 220 2.52 -1.30 -16.09
CA ALA A 220 3.74 -1.07 -15.36
C ALA A 220 3.41 -0.85 -13.89
N LEU A 221 4.20 -1.47 -13.01
CA LEU A 221 3.85 -1.55 -11.60
C LEU A 221 4.11 -0.25 -10.84
N TRP A 222 5.16 0.47 -11.25
CA TRP A 222 5.67 1.65 -10.53
C TRP A 222 6.10 2.76 -11.49
N GLN A 223 5.57 2.83 -12.72
CA GLN A 223 6.04 3.78 -13.75
C GLN A 223 5.78 5.25 -13.46
N ASP A 224 4.85 5.51 -12.57
CA ASP A 224 4.50 6.82 -12.04
C ASP A 224 5.44 7.28 -10.92
N PHE A 225 6.17 6.36 -10.29
CA PHE A 225 7.33 6.71 -9.45
C PHE A 225 8.50 7.16 -10.33
N ALA A 226 9.32 8.07 -9.79
CA ALA A 226 10.51 8.55 -10.50
C ALA A 226 11.47 7.38 -10.83
N PRO A 227 12.13 7.37 -12.01
CA PRO A 227 13.13 6.35 -12.30
C PRO A 227 14.37 6.55 -11.42
N CYS A 228 15.07 5.47 -11.08
CA CYS A 228 16.22 5.52 -10.18
C CYS A 228 17.44 6.32 -10.68
N ASP A 229 17.45 6.69 -11.96
CA ASP A 229 18.53 7.41 -12.64
C ASP A 229 18.10 8.83 -13.13
N ALA A 230 17.11 9.46 -12.50
CA ALA A 230 16.65 10.81 -12.83
C ALA A 230 17.58 11.93 -12.34
#